data_AF-A0A932KK32-F1
#
_entry.id   AF-A0A932KK32-F1
#
_cell.length_a   1.000
_cell.length_b   1.000
_cell.length_c   1.000
_cell.angle_alpha   90.00
_cell.angle_beta   90.00
_cell.angle_gamma   90.00
#
_symmetry.space_group_name_H-M   'P 1'
#
loop_
_entity.id
_entity.type
_entity.pdbx_description
1 polymer ?
#
loop_
_entity_poly.entity_id
_entity_poly.type
_entity_poly.pdbx_seq_one_letter_code
_entity_poly.pdbx_strand_id
1 'polypeptide(L)'
;MNMSITEINPDVYAIARDISERDVASMPWLPQLPEVWAQDLHDRIEYAERRLIAPNLLHDEYKAGTAKTDDEIHIIQQIAENGSAGTLFTAEHASNPLSLKTGKLRNDPDTGTAGLVAVLAEDYGTGIIMTGRQTSNVPSDPDHPIKPTIAQSLPKSNGFVAVHGMARGKFMAQTDRTEIQATLGLGADPTDVMHDFAEKIVDHGKDMGLYVTIANDGEYFVQKPNSHEIKRNSDGTPYRNRLAALGQFTTTNFVRGELQERGLVMPALQIELTRFLRITPLDVEPVRDRITRVIGIALGYKLLERIVELSKLDLRKIPRSQSESARAKTVLSEGEVPEGTSREEKLFVAEVSRSGDEGALRQVQ
;
A
#
# COMPACT_ATOMS: atom_id res chain seq x y z
N MET A 1 -0.54 49.18 3.69
CA MET A 1 -0.78 48.48 4.97
C MET A 1 -0.51 47.00 4.73
N ASN A 2 0.68 46.56 5.09
CA ASN A 2 1.09 45.16 4.98
C ASN A 2 0.41 44.39 6.11
N MET A 3 -0.49 43.47 5.77
CA MET A 3 -0.97 42.49 6.74
C MET A 3 0.17 41.51 7.02
N SER A 4 0.74 41.60 8.22
CA SER A 4 1.66 40.58 8.72
C SER A 4 0.92 39.26 8.79
N ILE A 5 1.45 38.26 8.09
CA ILE A 5 1.15 36.85 8.33
C ILE A 5 1.53 36.59 9.79
N THR A 6 0.53 36.44 10.65
CA THR A 6 0.70 35.97 12.01
C THR A 6 1.53 34.69 11.97
N GLU A 7 2.69 34.74 12.61
CA GLU A 7 3.57 33.60 12.87
C GLU A 7 2.72 32.44 13.40
N ILE A 8 2.63 31.36 12.62
CA ILE A 8 2.10 30.09 13.10
C ILE A 8 3.11 29.61 14.13
N ASN A 9 2.75 29.76 15.40
CA ASN A 9 3.57 29.34 16.52
C ASN A 9 3.87 27.82 16.38
N PRO A 10 5.13 27.41 16.17
CA PRO A 10 5.51 26.01 15.97
C PRO A 10 5.36 25.16 17.25
N ASP A 11 5.06 25.79 18.38
CA ASP A 11 4.85 25.16 19.69
C ASP A 11 3.36 24.92 20.01
N VAL A 12 2.45 25.01 19.03
CA VAL A 12 1.07 24.49 19.18
C VAL A 12 1.11 22.95 19.15
N TYR A 13 1.53 22.42 20.29
CA TYR A 13 1.25 21.13 20.90
C TYR A 13 0.77 20.04 19.93
N ALA A 14 1.71 19.19 19.51
CA ALA A 14 1.42 17.80 19.21
C ALA A 14 0.86 17.15 20.50
N ILE A 15 -0.46 17.15 20.63
CA ILE A 15 -1.14 16.54 21.77
C ILE A 15 -0.86 15.03 21.71
N ALA A 16 -0.41 14.50 22.85
CA ALA A 16 -0.36 13.08 23.12
C ALA A 16 -1.68 12.41 22.73
N ARG A 17 -1.65 11.41 21.84
CA ARG A 17 -2.84 10.60 21.57
C ARG A 17 -3.17 9.81 22.82
N ASP A 18 -4.28 10.12 23.47
CA ASP A 18 -4.77 9.35 24.62
C ASP A 18 -5.12 7.94 24.14
N ILE A 19 -4.78 6.94 24.93
CA ILE A 19 -5.14 5.54 24.66
C ILE A 19 -6.66 5.36 24.78
N SER A 20 -7.32 6.18 25.60
CA SER A 20 -8.78 6.17 25.79
C SER A 20 -9.58 6.49 24.52
N GLU A 21 -9.00 7.29 23.61
CA GLU A 21 -9.59 7.66 22.31
C GLU A 21 -9.45 6.54 21.26
N ARG A 22 -8.96 5.35 21.64
CA ARG A 22 -8.72 4.18 20.76
C ARG A 22 -9.64 3.00 21.06
N ASP A 23 -10.62 3.19 21.93
CA ASP A 23 -11.68 2.23 22.22
C ASP A 23 -12.87 2.50 21.30
N VAL A 24 -13.45 1.47 20.71
CA VAL A 24 -14.67 1.58 19.89
C VAL A 24 -15.82 2.21 20.67
N ALA A 25 -15.90 2.02 21.99
CA ALA A 25 -16.89 2.67 22.84
C ALA A 25 -16.79 4.22 22.81
N SER A 26 -15.61 4.77 22.50
CA SER A 26 -15.39 6.21 22.32
C SER A 26 -15.74 6.72 20.92
N MET A 27 -16.17 5.83 20.02
CA MET A 27 -16.35 6.10 18.59
C MET A 27 -17.79 5.79 18.12
N PRO A 28 -18.81 6.50 18.65
CA PRO A 28 -20.22 6.20 18.35
C PRO A 28 -20.62 6.45 16.89
N TRP A 29 -19.76 7.12 16.10
CA TRP A 29 -19.98 7.36 14.68
C TRP A 29 -19.59 6.18 13.79
N LEU A 30 -18.90 5.16 14.32
CA LEU A 30 -18.56 3.97 13.54
C LEU A 30 -19.84 3.19 13.18
N PRO A 31 -19.86 2.54 12.00
CA PRO A 31 -21.01 1.74 11.61
C PRO A 31 -21.24 0.60 12.60
N GLN A 32 -22.50 0.38 12.94
CA GLN A 32 -22.90 -0.74 13.80
C GLN A 32 -22.83 -2.04 12.99
N LEU A 33 -21.72 -2.75 13.12
CA LEU A 33 -21.52 -4.05 12.48
C LEU A 33 -22.24 -5.14 13.31
N PRO A 34 -22.92 -6.12 12.68
CA PRO A 34 -23.53 -7.21 13.44
C PRO A 34 -22.45 -7.99 14.21
N GLU A 35 -22.60 -8.07 15.54
CA GLU A 35 -21.56 -8.62 16.43
C GLU A 35 -21.16 -10.06 16.05
N VAL A 36 -22.13 -10.91 15.74
CA VAL A 36 -21.89 -12.31 15.34
C VAL A 36 -21.06 -12.38 14.05
N TRP A 37 -21.36 -11.52 13.08
CA TRP A 37 -20.62 -11.46 11.82
C TRP A 37 -19.20 -10.91 12.02
N ALA A 38 -19.04 -9.85 12.82
CA ALA A 38 -17.73 -9.27 13.10
C ALA A 38 -16.84 -10.26 13.86
N GLN A 39 -17.41 -11.00 14.82
CA GLN A 39 -16.70 -12.03 15.59
C GLN A 39 -16.30 -13.22 14.71
N ASP A 40 -17.20 -13.74 13.87
CA ASP A 40 -16.88 -14.82 12.94
C ASP A 40 -15.74 -14.42 11.99
N LEU A 41 -15.83 -13.22 11.41
CA LEU A 41 -14.81 -12.67 10.53
C LEU A 41 -13.46 -12.51 11.25
N HIS A 42 -13.47 -11.93 12.46
CA HIS A 42 -12.28 -11.83 13.29
C HIS A 42 -11.64 -13.19 13.51
N ASP A 43 -12.43 -14.22 13.85
CA ASP A 43 -11.92 -15.54 14.17
C ASP A 43 -11.35 -16.26 12.93
N ARG A 44 -11.97 -16.08 11.75
CA ARG A 44 -11.41 -16.55 10.47
C ARG A 44 -10.05 -15.90 10.17
N ILE A 45 -9.96 -14.58 10.31
CA ILE A 45 -8.72 -13.82 10.06
C ILE A 45 -7.64 -14.21 11.07
N GLU A 46 -7.98 -14.29 12.36
CA GLU A 46 -7.04 -14.69 13.42
C GLU A 46 -6.55 -16.13 13.20
N TYR A 47 -7.45 -17.05 12.87
CA TYR A 47 -7.10 -18.43 12.58
C TYR A 47 -6.13 -18.54 11.39
N ALA A 48 -6.42 -17.83 10.29
CA ALA A 48 -5.56 -17.81 9.12
C ALA A 48 -4.18 -17.21 9.44
N GLU A 49 -4.14 -16.10 10.20
CA GLU A 49 -2.91 -15.46 10.64
C GLU A 49 -2.03 -16.40 11.48
N ARG A 50 -2.64 -17.11 12.45
CA ARG A 50 -1.96 -18.09 13.28
C ARG A 50 -1.39 -19.25 12.46
N ARG A 51 -2.17 -19.73 11.49
CA ARG A 51 -1.78 -20.84 10.63
C ARG A 51 -0.62 -20.49 9.70
N LEU A 52 -0.58 -19.25 9.20
CA LEU A 52 0.31 -18.83 8.12
C LEU A 52 1.56 -18.08 8.59
N ILE A 53 1.53 -17.41 9.75
CA ILE A 53 2.62 -16.53 10.19
C ILE A 53 2.96 -16.69 11.67
N ALA A 54 2.00 -16.53 12.57
CA ALA A 54 2.29 -16.38 14.00
C ALA A 54 1.37 -17.26 14.87
N PRO A 55 1.71 -18.54 15.10
CA PRO A 55 0.83 -19.51 15.77
C PRO A 55 0.29 -19.04 17.12
N ASN A 56 1.10 -18.30 17.87
CA ASN A 56 0.73 -17.76 19.17
C ASN A 56 0.40 -16.26 19.13
N LEU A 57 0.47 -15.63 17.96
CA LEU A 57 0.36 -14.19 17.74
C LEU A 57 1.36 -13.40 18.58
N LEU A 58 2.59 -13.89 18.69
CA LEU A 58 3.67 -13.16 19.35
C LEU A 58 4.49 -12.40 18.31
N HIS A 59 4.88 -11.16 18.61
CA HIS A 59 5.58 -10.28 17.67
C HIS A 59 6.86 -10.91 17.12
N ASP A 60 7.56 -11.68 17.95
CA ASP A 60 8.78 -12.37 17.55
C ASP A 60 8.56 -13.50 16.52
N GLU A 61 7.38 -14.10 16.46
CA GLU A 61 7.05 -15.15 15.47
C GLU A 61 7.02 -14.57 14.05
N TYR A 62 6.63 -13.29 13.90
CA TYR A 62 6.62 -12.59 12.61
C TYR A 62 8.02 -12.40 12.00
N LYS A 63 9.10 -12.59 12.78
CA LYS A 63 10.46 -12.46 12.25
C LYS A 63 10.78 -13.52 11.18
N ALA A 64 10.25 -14.72 11.35
CA ALA A 64 10.45 -15.84 10.42
C ALA A 64 9.13 -16.31 9.79
N GLY A 65 7.98 -16.00 10.39
CA GLY A 65 6.70 -16.59 10.02
C GLY A 65 6.65 -18.08 10.37
N THR A 66 5.75 -18.83 9.71
CA THR A 66 5.69 -20.30 9.82
C THR A 66 6.45 -21.03 8.71
N ALA A 67 7.30 -20.32 7.97
CA ALA A 67 7.99 -20.89 6.83
C ALA A 67 8.92 -22.05 7.20
N LYS A 68 8.98 -23.03 6.30
CA LYS A 68 9.96 -24.11 6.33
C LYS A 68 11.16 -23.81 5.43
N THR A 69 10.99 -22.93 4.45
CA THR A 69 12.06 -22.48 3.54
C THR A 69 12.07 -20.97 3.40
N ASP A 70 13.23 -20.42 3.05
CA ASP A 70 13.37 -19.01 2.68
C ASP A 70 12.46 -18.68 1.47
N ASP A 71 11.93 -17.45 1.45
CA ASP A 71 11.03 -16.93 0.40
C ASP A 71 9.79 -17.81 0.11
N GLU A 72 9.33 -18.61 1.08
CA GLU A 72 8.11 -19.41 0.94
C GLU A 72 6.87 -18.54 0.67
N ILE A 73 6.16 -18.88 -0.39
CA ILE A 73 4.93 -18.21 -0.84
C ILE A 73 3.76 -19.16 -0.63
N HIS A 74 2.74 -18.68 0.08
CA HIS A 74 1.45 -19.35 0.17
C HIS A 74 0.47 -18.71 -0.81
N ILE A 75 -0.20 -19.54 -1.61
CA ILE A 75 -1.20 -19.07 -2.58
C ILE A 75 -2.56 -19.66 -2.20
N ILE A 76 -3.55 -18.79 -1.99
CA ILE A 76 -4.95 -19.17 -1.83
C ILE A 76 -5.67 -18.77 -3.10
N GLN A 77 -6.29 -19.74 -3.78
CA GLN A 77 -7.04 -19.52 -5.01
C GLN A 77 -8.47 -19.96 -4.80
N GLN A 78 -9.40 -19.01 -4.85
CA GLN A 78 -10.81 -19.30 -5.03
C GLN A 78 -11.17 -19.02 -6.49
N ILE A 79 -11.73 -20.03 -7.15
CA ILE A 79 -12.42 -19.82 -8.42
C ILE A 79 -13.85 -19.42 -8.06
N ALA A 80 -14.27 -18.21 -8.41
CA ALA A 80 -15.65 -17.79 -8.17
C ALA A 80 -16.61 -18.81 -8.78
N GLU A 81 -17.73 -19.11 -8.11
CA GLU A 81 -18.70 -20.15 -8.53
C GLU A 81 -19.22 -19.96 -9.97
N ASN A 82 -19.15 -18.74 -10.49
CA ASN A 82 -19.55 -18.36 -11.85
C ASN A 82 -18.38 -18.28 -12.86
N GLY A 83 -17.17 -18.72 -12.48
CA GLY A 83 -15.96 -18.62 -13.29
C GLY A 83 -15.45 -17.18 -13.49
N SER A 84 -15.97 -16.20 -12.75
CA SER A 84 -15.52 -14.81 -12.86
C SER A 84 -14.13 -14.61 -12.23
N ALA A 85 -13.32 -13.79 -12.91
CA ALA A 85 -12.02 -13.34 -12.40
C ALA A 85 -12.22 -12.59 -11.08
N GLY A 86 -11.56 -13.06 -10.01
CA GLY A 86 -11.54 -12.40 -8.69
C GLY A 86 -10.48 -11.30 -8.61
N THR A 87 -10.38 -10.65 -7.44
CA THR A 87 -9.30 -9.70 -7.17
C THR A 87 -8.04 -10.44 -6.71
N LEU A 88 -6.87 -9.96 -7.15
CA LEU A 88 -5.57 -10.44 -6.66
C LEU A 88 -5.13 -9.59 -5.46
N PHE A 89 -4.90 -10.24 -4.34
CA PHE A 89 -4.39 -9.64 -3.11
C PHE A 89 -2.97 -10.12 -2.84
N THR A 90 -2.10 -9.24 -2.36
CA THR A 90 -0.79 -9.62 -1.85
C THR A 90 -0.61 -9.21 -0.39
N ALA A 91 0.06 -10.06 0.38
CA ALA A 91 0.60 -9.74 1.70
C ALA A 91 2.12 -9.95 1.67
N GLU A 92 2.81 -8.94 1.15
CA GLU A 92 4.23 -9.01 0.80
C GLU A 92 5.14 -8.92 2.01
N HIS A 93 4.73 -8.23 3.07
CA HIS A 93 5.54 -8.06 4.28
C HIS A 93 4.87 -8.71 5.50
N ALA A 94 4.08 -9.77 5.31
CA ALA A 94 3.45 -10.47 6.42
C ALA A 94 4.47 -11.03 7.43
N SER A 95 5.68 -11.36 6.96
CA SER A 95 6.86 -11.70 7.77
C SER A 95 7.98 -10.67 7.57
N ASN A 96 8.98 -10.66 8.45
CA ASN A 96 10.13 -9.76 8.29
C ASN A 96 11.12 -10.20 7.20
N PRO A 97 11.56 -9.28 6.34
CA PRO A 97 12.67 -9.54 5.45
C PRO A 97 14.00 -9.57 6.22
N LEU A 98 14.78 -10.63 5.99
CA LEU A 98 16.17 -10.72 6.39
C LEU A 98 17.08 -10.29 5.23
N SER A 99 17.96 -9.34 5.50
CA SER A 99 19.11 -9.09 4.64
C SER A 99 20.08 -10.27 4.65
N LEU A 100 20.17 -11.08 3.59
CA LEU A 100 21.25 -12.09 3.49
C LEU A 100 22.65 -11.44 3.56
N LYS A 101 22.82 -10.25 2.97
CA LYS A 101 24.09 -9.51 2.96
C LYS A 101 24.57 -9.06 4.34
N THR A 102 23.65 -8.71 5.24
CA THR A 102 24.01 -8.14 6.55
C THR A 102 23.58 -9.00 7.73
N GLY A 103 22.82 -10.07 7.50
CA GLY A 103 22.20 -10.91 8.53
C GLY A 103 21.17 -10.17 9.41
N LYS A 104 20.82 -8.92 9.08
CA LYS A 104 19.92 -8.08 9.87
C LYS A 104 18.51 -8.09 9.29
N LEU A 105 17.51 -8.05 10.16
CA LEU A 105 16.13 -7.76 9.80
C LEU A 105 16.05 -6.33 9.29
N ARG A 106 15.38 -6.11 8.14
CA ARG A 106 15.39 -4.80 7.45
C ARG A 106 14.21 -3.90 7.82
N ASN A 107 13.04 -4.48 8.06
CA ASN A 107 11.79 -3.76 8.31
C ASN A 107 11.01 -4.44 9.45
N ASP A 108 10.01 -3.73 9.99
CA ASP A 108 8.97 -4.32 10.85
C ASP A 108 7.93 -5.03 9.98
N PRO A 109 7.28 -6.09 10.48
CA PRO A 109 6.37 -6.88 9.67
C PRO A 109 4.99 -6.21 9.64
N ASP A 110 4.30 -6.39 8.53
CA ASP A 110 2.92 -5.97 8.33
C ASP A 110 1.98 -6.98 9.02
N THR A 111 2.06 -7.08 10.35
CA THR A 111 1.31 -8.06 11.17
C THR A 111 -0.19 -8.11 10.83
N GLY A 112 -0.79 -9.29 10.76
CA GLY A 112 -2.22 -9.41 10.47
C GLY A 112 -2.62 -9.25 9.01
N THR A 113 -1.70 -8.90 8.11
CA THR A 113 -2.01 -8.81 6.67
C THR A 113 -2.16 -10.17 6.02
N ALA A 114 -1.45 -11.21 6.49
CA ALA A 114 -1.58 -12.57 5.94
C ALA A 114 -2.99 -13.14 6.17
N GLY A 115 -3.49 -13.10 7.41
CA GLY A 115 -4.82 -13.56 7.75
C GLY A 115 -5.91 -12.76 7.03
N LEU A 116 -5.71 -11.44 6.90
CA LEU A 116 -6.65 -10.58 6.18
C LEU A 116 -6.70 -10.91 4.69
N VAL A 117 -5.54 -11.05 4.04
CA VAL A 117 -5.42 -11.46 2.63
C VAL A 117 -5.94 -12.87 2.40
N ALA A 118 -5.70 -13.80 3.33
CA ALA A 118 -6.19 -15.16 3.22
C ALA A 118 -7.71 -15.21 3.16
N VAL A 119 -8.39 -14.53 4.09
CA VAL A 119 -9.85 -14.49 4.13
C VAL A 119 -10.42 -13.72 2.93
N LEU A 120 -9.81 -12.61 2.52
CA LEU A 120 -10.21 -11.90 1.29
C LEU A 120 -10.05 -12.75 0.03
N ALA A 121 -9.02 -13.57 -0.05
CA ALA A 121 -8.84 -14.50 -1.15
C ALA A 121 -9.92 -15.59 -1.16
N GLU A 122 -10.26 -16.13 0.01
CA GLU A 122 -11.35 -17.09 0.19
C GLU A 122 -12.74 -16.53 -0.15
N ASP A 123 -12.91 -15.21 -0.11
CA ASP A 123 -14.22 -14.58 -0.33
C ASP A 123 -14.32 -13.92 -1.72
N TYR A 124 -13.20 -13.44 -2.29
CA TYR A 124 -13.22 -12.55 -3.46
C TYR A 124 -12.16 -12.81 -4.54
N GLY A 125 -11.26 -13.78 -4.38
CA GLY A 125 -10.32 -14.09 -5.47
C GLY A 125 -9.08 -14.89 -5.11
N THR A 126 -7.91 -14.27 -5.26
CA THR A 126 -6.62 -14.93 -5.09
C THR A 126 -5.74 -14.15 -4.13
N GLY A 127 -5.10 -14.83 -3.20
CA GLY A 127 -4.15 -14.27 -2.25
C GLY A 127 -2.77 -14.85 -2.46
N ILE A 128 -1.76 -14.00 -2.57
CA ILE A 128 -0.34 -14.38 -2.58
C ILE A 128 0.31 -13.82 -1.33
N ILE A 129 0.76 -14.69 -0.43
CA ILE A 129 1.20 -14.34 0.91
C ILE A 129 2.64 -14.79 1.09
N MET A 130 3.52 -13.87 1.49
CA MET A 130 4.88 -14.23 1.92
C MET A 130 4.82 -14.80 3.33
N THR A 131 4.87 -16.12 3.45
CA THR A 131 4.99 -16.80 4.75
C THR A 131 6.45 -17.03 5.14
N GLY A 132 7.32 -17.07 4.12
CA GLY A 132 8.78 -17.19 4.11
C GLY A 132 9.53 -16.15 4.95
N ARG A 133 10.69 -16.54 5.50
CA ARG A 133 11.75 -15.58 5.80
C ARG A 133 12.24 -15.01 4.47
N GLN A 134 12.00 -13.72 4.22
CA GLN A 134 12.32 -13.13 2.92
C GLN A 134 13.82 -12.83 2.85
N THR A 135 14.47 -13.20 1.77
CA THR A 135 15.93 -13.03 1.61
C THR A 135 16.31 -11.71 0.96
N SER A 136 15.33 -11.05 0.35
CA SER A 136 15.42 -9.70 -0.18
C SER A 136 14.18 -8.89 0.21
N ASN A 137 14.07 -7.67 -0.31
CA ASN A 137 12.99 -6.75 0.03
C ASN A 137 12.21 -6.42 -1.24
N VAL A 138 10.94 -6.86 -1.29
CA VAL A 138 10.06 -6.80 -2.48
C VAL A 138 10.11 -5.44 -3.19
N PRO A 139 9.97 -4.29 -2.49
CA PRO A 139 9.89 -2.99 -3.15
C PRO A 139 11.22 -2.49 -3.74
N SER A 140 12.33 -3.14 -3.43
CA SER A 140 13.68 -2.74 -3.87
C SER A 140 14.38 -3.78 -4.76
N ASP A 141 13.83 -4.98 -4.89
CA ASP A 141 14.42 -6.07 -5.65
C ASP A 141 13.57 -6.37 -6.89
N PRO A 142 14.03 -6.05 -8.12
CA PRO A 142 13.30 -6.38 -9.34
C PRO A 142 13.06 -7.88 -9.52
N ASP A 143 13.93 -8.72 -8.96
CA ASP A 143 13.93 -10.17 -9.15
C ASP A 143 13.34 -10.93 -7.96
N HIS A 144 12.62 -10.23 -7.06
CA HIS A 144 12.03 -10.84 -5.88
C HIS A 144 11.14 -12.06 -6.25
N PRO A 145 11.26 -13.23 -5.59
CA PRO A 145 10.56 -14.47 -5.95
C PRO A 145 9.03 -14.39 -6.04
N ILE A 146 8.42 -13.40 -5.38
CA ILE A 146 6.97 -13.16 -5.43
C ILE A 146 6.50 -12.61 -6.78
N LYS A 147 7.33 -11.84 -7.50
CA LYS A 147 6.95 -11.12 -8.72
C LYS A 147 6.53 -12.04 -9.86
N PRO A 148 7.25 -13.14 -10.17
CA PRO A 148 6.77 -14.13 -11.14
C PRO A 148 5.41 -14.73 -10.80
N THR A 149 5.16 -14.99 -9.50
CA THR A 149 3.88 -15.56 -9.02
C THR A 149 2.72 -14.59 -9.22
N ILE A 150 2.97 -13.30 -8.97
CA ILE A 150 2.02 -12.22 -9.25
C ILE A 150 1.74 -12.14 -10.76
N ALA A 151 2.78 -12.06 -11.59
CA ALA A 151 2.64 -11.97 -13.05
C ALA A 151 1.86 -13.16 -13.65
N GLN A 152 2.01 -14.36 -13.09
CA GLN A 152 1.26 -15.54 -13.51
C GLN A 152 -0.25 -15.46 -13.14
N SER A 153 -0.58 -14.78 -12.04
CA SER A 153 -1.94 -14.69 -11.50
C SER A 153 -2.73 -13.50 -12.05
N LEU A 154 -2.03 -12.42 -12.43
CA LEU A 154 -2.64 -11.18 -12.96
C LEU A 154 -3.64 -11.39 -14.12
N PRO A 155 -3.35 -12.21 -15.15
CA PRO A 155 -4.28 -12.36 -16.29
C PRO A 155 -5.64 -12.96 -15.93
N LYS A 156 -5.75 -13.61 -14.76
CA LYS A 156 -6.98 -14.23 -14.25
C LYS A 156 -7.72 -13.33 -13.26
N SER A 157 -7.23 -12.11 -13.05
CA SER A 157 -7.70 -11.20 -12.01
C SER A 157 -8.43 -10.00 -12.62
N ASN A 158 -9.32 -9.38 -11.85
CA ASN A 158 -10.07 -8.19 -12.24
C ASN A 158 -9.55 -6.90 -11.55
N GLY A 159 -8.52 -7.03 -10.73
CA GLY A 159 -7.94 -5.94 -9.97
C GLY A 159 -6.80 -6.47 -9.11
N PHE A 160 -6.01 -5.55 -8.60
CA PHE A 160 -4.86 -5.83 -7.76
C PHE A 160 -4.84 -4.92 -6.53
N VAL A 161 -4.64 -5.52 -5.35
CA VAL A 161 -4.51 -4.79 -4.08
C VAL A 161 -3.35 -5.37 -3.28
N ALA A 162 -2.27 -4.59 -3.13
CA ALA A 162 -1.20 -4.91 -2.20
C ALA A 162 -1.57 -4.44 -0.79
N VAL A 163 -1.74 -5.38 0.14
CA VAL A 163 -2.21 -5.11 1.51
C VAL A 163 -1.02 -5.00 2.45
N HIS A 164 -0.85 -3.83 3.04
CA HIS A 164 0.27 -3.46 3.88
C HIS A 164 -0.15 -2.93 5.25
N GLY A 165 0.82 -2.95 6.16
CA GLY A 165 0.67 -2.53 7.53
C GLY A 165 1.34 -1.18 7.79
N MET A 166 0.55 -0.19 8.15
CA MET A 166 1.09 1.08 8.59
C MET A 166 1.67 0.95 10.02
N ALA A 167 2.96 1.30 10.17
CA ALA A 167 3.62 1.38 11.47
C ALA A 167 2.99 2.48 12.35
N ARG A 168 3.09 2.31 13.68
CA ARG A 168 2.55 3.27 14.65
C ARG A 168 3.17 4.66 14.47
N GLY A 169 2.37 5.70 14.69
CA GLY A 169 2.84 7.08 14.70
C GLY A 169 3.01 7.71 13.31
N LYS A 170 2.60 7.01 12.24
CA LYS A 170 2.38 7.63 10.92
C LYS A 170 0.97 8.21 10.88
N PHE A 171 0.83 9.44 10.43
CA PHE A 171 -0.47 10.09 10.26
C PHE A 171 -0.40 11.25 9.27
N MET A 172 -1.51 11.48 8.57
CA MET A 172 -1.67 12.60 7.65
C MET A 172 -2.30 13.81 8.33
N ALA A 173 -3.26 13.59 9.24
CA ALA A 173 -3.92 14.64 9.98
C ALA A 173 -3.50 14.60 11.45
N GLN A 174 -2.96 15.71 11.97
CA GLN A 174 -2.68 15.86 13.40
C GLN A 174 -3.94 15.74 14.27
N THR A 175 -5.11 15.96 13.68
CA THR A 175 -6.42 15.84 14.32
C THR A 175 -6.95 14.41 14.40
N ASP A 176 -6.38 13.45 13.67
CA ASP A 176 -6.77 12.06 13.81
C ASP A 176 -6.12 11.49 15.08
N ARG A 177 -6.96 11.25 16.08
CA ARG A 177 -6.55 10.71 17.38
C ARG A 177 -6.82 9.20 17.53
N THR A 178 -7.58 8.64 16.60
CA THR A 178 -8.25 7.33 16.74
C THR A 178 -7.46 6.18 16.15
N GLU A 179 -6.47 6.47 15.29
CA GLU A 179 -5.70 5.48 14.52
C GLU A 179 -6.57 4.62 13.60
N ILE A 180 -7.79 5.05 13.24
CA ILE A 180 -8.66 4.38 12.27
C ILE A 180 -8.39 4.94 10.87
N GLN A 181 -7.20 4.64 10.36
CA GLN A 181 -6.70 5.21 9.11
C GLN A 181 -6.32 4.11 8.11
N ALA A 182 -6.65 4.36 6.85
CA ALA A 182 -6.09 3.65 5.72
C ALA A 182 -5.52 4.65 4.71
N THR A 183 -4.53 4.19 3.96
CA THR A 183 -3.83 5.01 2.98
C THR A 183 -3.69 4.25 1.68
N LEU A 184 -4.05 4.89 0.57
CA LEU A 184 -3.97 4.33 -0.78
C LEU A 184 -2.71 4.87 -1.46
N GLY A 185 -1.84 3.97 -1.92
CA GLY A 185 -0.71 4.28 -2.78
C GLY A 185 -0.97 3.81 -4.21
N LEU A 186 -0.92 4.72 -5.16
CA LEU A 186 -1.26 4.45 -6.57
C LEU A 186 -0.03 4.19 -7.44
N GLY A 187 1.17 4.21 -6.86
CA GLY A 187 2.42 4.07 -7.59
C GLY A 187 2.91 5.39 -8.20
N ALA A 188 3.91 5.29 -9.07
CA ALA A 188 4.44 6.43 -9.83
C ALA A 188 3.49 6.77 -10.99
N ASP A 189 3.26 8.06 -11.24
CA ASP A 189 2.46 8.56 -12.37
C ASP A 189 1.10 7.86 -12.54
N PRO A 190 0.23 7.86 -11.50
CA PRO A 190 -1.11 7.30 -11.61
C PRO A 190 -1.94 8.04 -12.67
N THR A 191 -2.81 7.30 -13.36
CA THR A 191 -3.75 7.90 -14.34
C THR A 191 -4.92 8.57 -13.63
N ASP A 192 -5.61 9.49 -14.32
CA ASP A 192 -6.83 10.13 -13.80
C ASP A 192 -7.89 9.09 -13.40
N VAL A 193 -8.04 8.01 -14.17
CA VAL A 193 -8.98 6.92 -13.85
C VAL A 193 -8.63 6.22 -12.53
N MET A 194 -7.34 6.07 -12.22
CA MET A 194 -6.90 5.51 -10.94
C MET A 194 -7.14 6.47 -9.79
N HIS A 195 -6.95 7.77 -10.01
CA HIS A 195 -7.30 8.80 -9.04
C HIS A 195 -8.80 8.81 -8.77
N ASP A 196 -9.65 8.85 -9.80
CA ASP A 196 -11.11 8.78 -9.68
C ASP A 196 -11.56 7.52 -8.91
N PHE A 197 -10.92 6.38 -9.19
CA PHE A 197 -11.17 5.14 -8.46
C PHE A 197 -10.80 5.26 -6.98
N ALA A 198 -9.63 5.83 -6.68
CA ALA A 198 -9.15 6.04 -5.32
C ALA A 198 -10.03 7.05 -4.54
N GLU A 199 -10.53 8.10 -5.20
CA GLU A 199 -11.46 9.07 -4.60
C GLU A 199 -12.77 8.41 -4.19
N LYS A 200 -13.33 7.50 -5.02
CA LYS A 200 -14.51 6.71 -4.63
C LYS A 200 -14.26 5.86 -3.39
N ILE A 201 -13.06 5.30 -3.24
CA ILE A 201 -12.67 4.54 -2.04
C ILE A 201 -12.57 5.47 -0.84
N VAL A 202 -11.97 6.65 -1.00
CA VAL A 202 -11.88 7.68 0.05
C VAL A 202 -13.27 8.09 0.54
N ASP A 203 -14.20 8.36 -0.37
CA ASP A 203 -15.56 8.74 -0.02
C ASP A 203 -16.30 7.63 0.72
N HIS A 204 -16.15 6.37 0.30
CA HIS A 204 -16.69 5.25 1.05
C HIS A 204 -16.04 5.06 2.42
N GLY A 205 -14.75 5.33 2.55
CA GLY A 205 -14.06 5.35 3.83
C GLY A 205 -14.70 6.35 4.80
N LYS A 206 -15.05 7.56 4.32
CA LYS A 206 -15.74 8.58 5.11
C LYS A 206 -17.11 8.11 5.58
N ASP A 207 -17.89 7.46 4.70
CA ASP A 207 -19.21 6.90 5.06
C ASP A 207 -19.10 5.83 6.17
N MET A 208 -17.96 5.13 6.25
CA MET A 208 -17.65 4.15 7.28
C MET A 208 -17.02 4.76 8.54
N GLY A 209 -16.85 6.09 8.60
CA GLY A 209 -16.17 6.76 9.70
C GLY A 209 -14.66 6.53 9.76
N LEU A 210 -14.05 6.07 8.65
CA LEU A 210 -12.62 5.82 8.52
C LEU A 210 -11.91 7.04 7.91
N TYR A 211 -10.67 7.31 8.34
CA TYR A 211 -9.80 8.28 7.69
C TYR A 211 -9.06 7.60 6.54
N VAL A 212 -9.66 7.60 5.34
CA VAL A 212 -9.03 7.07 4.13
C VAL A 212 -8.42 8.21 3.31
N THR A 213 -7.20 8.02 2.83
CA THR A 213 -6.42 9.07 2.18
C THR A 213 -5.64 8.55 0.98
N ILE A 214 -5.38 9.40 -0.02
CA ILE A 214 -4.53 9.08 -1.16
C ILE A 214 -3.11 9.61 -0.86
N ALA A 215 -2.14 8.72 -0.68
CA ALA A 215 -0.76 9.12 -0.40
C ALA A 215 -0.08 9.81 -1.58
N ASN A 216 -0.62 9.69 -2.79
CA ASN A 216 -0.15 10.43 -3.95
C ASN A 216 -0.40 11.95 -3.79
N ASP A 217 -1.34 12.38 -2.96
CA ASP A 217 -1.72 13.80 -2.85
C ASP A 217 -1.19 14.48 -1.58
N GLY A 218 -0.46 13.74 -0.73
CA GLY A 218 -0.02 14.24 0.56
C GLY A 218 1.20 13.54 1.14
N GLU A 219 1.74 14.17 2.17
CA GLU A 219 2.86 13.65 2.95
C GLU A 219 2.43 13.33 4.39
N TYR A 220 3.09 12.35 4.99
CA TYR A 220 2.80 11.86 6.34
C TYR A 220 3.84 12.36 7.32
N PHE A 221 3.40 12.81 8.48
CA PHE A 221 4.28 12.98 9.61
C PHE A 221 4.60 11.63 10.24
N VAL A 222 5.79 11.53 10.83
CA VAL A 222 6.21 10.36 11.60
C VAL A 222 6.50 10.79 13.02
N GLN A 223 5.82 10.21 14.00
CA GLN A 223 6.14 10.36 15.42
C GLN A 223 7.38 9.55 15.81
N LYS A 224 8.14 10.04 16.78
CA LYS A 224 9.21 9.26 17.42
C LYS A 224 8.58 8.08 18.19
N PRO A 225 9.22 6.90 18.22
CA PRO A 225 8.74 5.77 19.00
C PRO A 225 8.52 6.16 20.47
N ASN A 226 7.38 5.76 21.04
CA ASN A 226 7.02 6.00 22.45
C ASN A 226 7.09 7.48 22.86
N SER A 227 6.86 8.39 21.93
CA SER A 227 6.93 9.84 22.17
C SER A 227 5.76 10.54 21.48
N HIS A 228 5.45 11.74 21.97
CA HIS A 228 4.47 12.65 21.38
C HIS A 228 5.10 13.60 20.36
N GLU A 229 6.42 13.53 20.19
CA GLU A 229 7.16 14.40 19.28
C GLU A 229 7.18 13.85 17.85
N ILE A 230 7.05 14.75 16.88
CA ILE A 230 7.31 14.45 15.48
C ILE A 230 8.82 14.23 15.30
N LYS A 231 9.18 13.15 14.59
CA LYS A 231 10.54 12.89 14.12
C LYS A 231 10.98 14.05 13.23
N ARG A 232 12.18 14.57 13.44
CA ARG A 232 12.73 15.69 12.67
C ARG A 232 13.98 15.25 11.90
N ASN A 233 14.23 15.90 10.77
CA ASN A 233 15.47 15.82 10.02
C ASN A 233 16.62 16.51 10.79
N SER A 234 17.85 16.35 10.32
CA SER A 234 19.04 16.98 10.94
C SER A 234 19.00 18.51 10.91
N ASP A 235 18.26 19.10 9.98
CA ASP A 235 18.02 20.54 9.86
C ASP A 235 16.86 21.05 10.77
N GLY A 236 16.24 20.16 11.55
CA GLY A 236 15.13 20.48 12.44
C GLY A 236 13.75 20.49 11.77
N THR A 237 13.65 20.30 10.45
CA THR A 237 12.36 20.21 9.76
C THR A 237 11.62 18.91 10.11
N PRO A 238 10.28 18.86 10.10
CA PRO A 238 9.54 17.62 10.30
C PRO A 238 9.93 16.56 9.27
N TYR A 239 10.27 15.35 9.72
CA TYR A 239 10.47 14.20 8.85
C TYR A 239 9.13 13.81 8.25
N ARG A 240 9.08 13.79 6.92
CA ARG A 240 7.91 13.41 6.15
C ARG A 240 8.17 12.14 5.36
N ASN A 241 7.15 11.31 5.24
CA ASN A 241 7.18 10.09 4.45
C ASN A 241 6.00 10.05 3.48
N ARG A 242 6.15 9.36 2.35
CA ARG A 242 5.09 9.23 1.34
C ARG A 242 4.80 7.76 1.07
N LEU A 243 3.65 7.31 1.52
CA LEU A 243 3.16 5.93 1.37
C LEU A 243 2.51 5.67 0.00
N ALA A 244 3.02 6.30 -1.06
CA ALA A 244 2.42 6.30 -2.39
C ALA A 244 2.93 5.19 -3.32
N ALA A 245 3.78 4.29 -2.83
CA ALA A 245 4.44 3.25 -3.63
C ALA A 245 5.25 3.80 -4.82
N LEU A 246 5.97 4.91 -4.65
CA LEU A 246 6.66 5.60 -5.77
C LEU A 246 7.89 4.85 -6.32
N GLY A 247 8.46 3.90 -5.57
CA GLY A 247 9.64 3.18 -6.02
C GLY A 247 9.35 2.35 -7.27
N GLN A 248 10.25 2.37 -8.25
CA GLN A 248 10.10 1.63 -9.52
C GLN A 248 9.80 0.14 -9.32
N PHE A 249 10.43 -0.47 -8.31
CA PHE A 249 10.30 -1.91 -8.04
C PHE A 249 9.24 -2.25 -6.99
N THR A 250 8.45 -1.27 -6.54
CA THR A 250 7.26 -1.55 -5.73
C THR A 250 6.30 -2.43 -6.51
N THR A 251 5.57 -3.29 -5.80
CA THR A 251 4.70 -4.26 -6.45
C THR A 251 3.58 -3.59 -7.23
N THR A 252 3.04 -2.47 -6.74
CA THR A 252 2.07 -1.66 -7.48
C THR A 252 2.62 -1.21 -8.84
N ASN A 253 3.85 -0.69 -8.91
CA ASN A 253 4.44 -0.26 -10.18
C ASN A 253 4.82 -1.45 -11.08
N PHE A 254 5.33 -2.54 -10.51
CA PHE A 254 5.59 -3.79 -11.24
C PHE A 254 4.30 -4.33 -11.90
N VAL A 255 3.21 -4.44 -11.14
CA VAL A 255 1.91 -4.89 -11.64
C VAL A 255 1.41 -3.98 -12.76
N ARG A 256 1.52 -2.66 -12.59
CA ARG A 256 1.10 -1.71 -13.64
C ARG A 256 1.90 -1.90 -14.93
N GLY A 257 3.22 -2.12 -14.85
CA GLY A 257 4.05 -2.48 -15.99
C GLY A 257 3.56 -3.74 -16.69
N GLU A 258 3.35 -4.83 -15.93
CA GLU A 258 2.82 -6.09 -16.45
C GLU A 258 1.46 -5.94 -17.13
N LEU A 259 0.57 -5.13 -16.55
CA LEU A 259 -0.75 -4.84 -17.13
C LEU A 259 -0.61 -4.09 -18.46
N GLN A 260 0.24 -3.07 -18.51
CA GLN A 260 0.49 -2.28 -19.71
C GLN A 260 1.09 -3.13 -20.83
N GLU A 261 2.10 -3.94 -20.54
CA GLU A 261 2.75 -4.84 -21.52
C GLU A 261 1.77 -5.84 -22.13
N ARG A 262 0.77 -6.27 -21.34
CA ARG A 262 -0.27 -7.22 -21.76
C ARG A 262 -1.50 -6.56 -22.36
N GLY A 263 -1.57 -5.22 -22.38
CA GLY A 263 -2.75 -4.47 -22.83
C GLY A 263 -3.99 -4.72 -21.96
N LEU A 264 -3.79 -5.05 -20.68
CA LEU A 264 -4.85 -5.23 -19.70
C LEU A 264 -5.08 -3.91 -18.96
N VAL A 265 -6.35 -3.56 -18.74
CA VAL A 265 -6.72 -2.39 -17.93
C VAL A 265 -7.52 -2.88 -16.73
N MET A 266 -6.95 -2.75 -15.54
CA MET A 266 -7.60 -3.05 -14.27
C MET A 266 -7.03 -2.17 -13.15
N PRO A 267 -7.79 -1.90 -12.08
CA PRO A 267 -7.28 -1.14 -10.94
C PRO A 267 -6.14 -1.90 -10.26
N ALA A 268 -5.07 -1.17 -9.92
CA ALA A 268 -3.93 -1.67 -9.17
C ALA A 268 -3.51 -0.64 -8.14
N LEU A 269 -3.53 -1.00 -6.86
CA LEU A 269 -3.13 -0.09 -5.77
C LEU A 269 -2.45 -0.85 -4.64
N GLN A 270 -1.77 -0.10 -3.79
CA GLN A 270 -1.35 -0.50 -2.46
C GLN A 270 -2.26 0.15 -1.43
N ILE A 271 -2.58 -0.57 -0.36
CA ILE A 271 -3.28 -0.03 0.80
C ILE A 271 -2.48 -0.29 2.07
N GLU A 272 -2.31 0.75 2.87
CA GLU A 272 -1.59 0.75 4.13
C GLU A 272 -2.58 0.91 5.28
N LEU A 273 -2.75 -0.13 6.09
CA LEU A 273 -3.73 -0.19 7.17
C LEU A 273 -3.05 0.04 8.52
N THR A 274 -3.58 0.95 9.32
CA THR A 274 -3.13 1.07 10.71
C THR A 274 -3.34 -0.23 11.48
N ARG A 275 -2.64 -0.35 12.60
CA ARG A 275 -2.83 -1.43 13.57
C ARG A 275 -4.30 -1.58 13.99
N PHE A 276 -5.07 -0.49 13.99
CA PHE A 276 -6.48 -0.57 14.37
C PHE A 276 -7.27 -1.54 13.47
N LEU A 277 -6.99 -1.48 12.16
CA LEU A 277 -7.73 -2.16 11.10
C LEU A 277 -7.26 -3.59 10.80
N ARG A 278 -6.35 -4.15 11.60
CA ARG A 278 -5.74 -5.47 11.37
C ARG A 278 -5.39 -6.18 12.68
N ILE A 279 -5.07 -7.47 12.59
CA ILE A 279 -4.56 -8.23 13.73
C ILE A 279 -3.24 -7.61 14.20
N THR A 280 -3.14 -7.46 15.51
CA THR A 280 -1.92 -7.05 16.20
C THR A 280 -1.45 -8.19 17.11
N PRO A 281 -0.13 -8.40 17.25
CA PRO A 281 0.39 -9.36 18.20
C PRO A 281 -0.12 -9.09 19.63
N LEU A 282 -0.28 -10.15 20.42
CA LEU A 282 -0.85 -10.11 21.77
C LEU A 282 0.14 -9.56 22.82
N ASP A 283 1.43 -9.55 22.48
CA ASP A 283 2.55 -9.11 23.31
C ASP A 283 3.02 -7.67 22.99
N VAL A 284 2.27 -6.93 22.16
CA VAL A 284 2.57 -5.55 21.80
C VAL A 284 1.59 -4.58 22.45
N GLU A 285 2.12 -3.65 23.25
CA GLU A 285 1.33 -2.65 23.96
C GLU A 285 0.96 -1.41 23.09
N PRO A 286 -0.23 -0.80 23.32
CA PRO A 286 -1.27 -1.24 24.25
C PRO A 286 -2.07 -2.43 23.70
N VAL A 287 -2.32 -3.42 24.54
CA VAL A 287 -3.27 -4.50 24.21
C VAL A 287 -4.68 -3.91 24.20
N ARG A 288 -5.32 -3.89 23.03
CA ARG A 288 -6.71 -3.44 22.87
C ARG A 288 -7.69 -4.45 23.47
N ASP A 289 -8.82 -3.96 23.99
CA ASP A 289 -9.90 -4.83 24.43
C ASP A 289 -10.47 -5.66 23.25
N ARG A 290 -11.17 -6.74 23.58
CA ARG A 290 -11.67 -7.69 22.60
C ARG A 290 -12.62 -7.05 21.58
N ILE A 291 -13.54 -6.19 22.02
CA ILE A 291 -14.56 -5.59 21.16
C ILE A 291 -13.88 -4.67 20.14
N THR A 292 -12.97 -3.82 20.61
CA THR A 292 -12.19 -2.93 19.75
C THR A 292 -11.38 -3.69 18.71
N ARG A 293 -10.76 -4.82 19.10
CA ARG A 293 -10.04 -5.68 18.14
C ARG A 293 -10.97 -6.24 17.07
N VAL A 294 -12.08 -6.84 17.48
CA VAL A 294 -13.06 -7.48 16.58
C VAL A 294 -13.61 -6.48 15.58
N ILE A 295 -14.12 -5.33 16.07
CA ILE A 295 -14.71 -4.30 15.22
C ILE A 295 -13.65 -3.65 14.31
N GLY A 296 -12.46 -3.34 14.84
CA GLY A 296 -11.40 -2.73 14.04
C GLY A 296 -10.97 -3.60 12.86
N ILE A 297 -10.78 -4.90 13.08
CA ILE A 297 -10.44 -5.86 12.01
C ILE A 297 -11.58 -5.98 10.99
N ALA A 298 -12.82 -6.05 11.48
CA ALA A 298 -13.99 -6.11 10.60
C ALA A 298 -14.13 -4.85 9.73
N LEU A 299 -13.80 -3.66 10.24
CA LEU A 299 -13.75 -2.42 9.47
C LEU A 299 -12.66 -2.45 8.40
N GLY A 300 -11.47 -2.94 8.73
CA GLY A 300 -10.36 -3.08 7.77
C GLY A 300 -10.73 -4.02 6.62
N TYR A 301 -11.35 -5.16 6.93
CA TYR A 301 -11.88 -6.07 5.94
C TYR A 301 -12.99 -5.44 5.09
N LYS A 302 -13.96 -4.75 5.71
CA LYS A 302 -15.07 -4.10 4.98
C LYS A 302 -14.57 -3.05 4.00
N LEU A 303 -13.52 -2.31 4.34
CA LEU A 303 -12.89 -1.37 3.41
C LEU A 303 -12.32 -2.10 2.19
N LEU A 304 -11.63 -3.23 2.40
CA LEU A 304 -11.06 -4.05 1.31
C LEU A 304 -12.14 -4.72 0.45
N GLU A 305 -13.21 -5.23 1.06
CA GLU A 305 -14.40 -5.72 0.34
C GLU A 305 -14.97 -4.60 -0.55
N ARG A 306 -15.05 -3.36 -0.04
CA ARG A 306 -15.56 -2.24 -0.83
C ARG A 306 -14.67 -1.93 -2.04
N ILE A 307 -13.36 -2.04 -1.90
CA ILE A 307 -12.41 -1.90 -3.02
C ILE A 307 -12.68 -2.96 -4.10
N VAL A 308 -12.96 -4.21 -3.71
CA VAL A 308 -13.34 -5.28 -4.64
C VAL A 308 -14.63 -4.94 -5.39
N GLU A 309 -15.66 -4.50 -4.66
CA GLU A 309 -16.96 -4.16 -5.25
C GLU A 309 -16.86 -3.02 -6.27
N LEU A 310 -16.11 -1.96 -5.93
CA LEU A 310 -15.87 -0.83 -6.83
C LEU A 310 -15.08 -1.26 -8.07
N SER A 311 -14.10 -2.16 -7.91
CA SER A 311 -13.30 -2.68 -9.03
C SER A 311 -14.18 -3.36 -10.09
N LYS A 312 -15.23 -4.08 -9.65
CA LYS A 312 -16.22 -4.72 -10.55
C LYS A 312 -17.14 -3.70 -11.25
N LEU A 313 -17.29 -2.50 -10.72
CA LEU A 313 -18.13 -1.44 -11.29
C LEU A 313 -17.37 -0.61 -12.32
N ASP A 314 -16.08 -0.31 -12.08
CA ASP A 314 -15.30 0.57 -12.95
C ASP A 314 -14.82 -0.10 -14.24
N LEU A 315 -14.51 -1.40 -14.22
CA LEU A 315 -14.14 -2.16 -15.43
C LEU A 315 -15.20 -2.14 -16.53
N ARG A 316 -16.46 -1.85 -16.20
CA ARG A 316 -17.56 -1.72 -17.17
C ARG A 316 -17.56 -0.37 -17.89
N LYS A 317 -16.81 0.61 -17.40
CA LYS A 317 -16.79 2.00 -17.90
C LYS A 317 -15.50 2.39 -18.60
N ILE A 318 -14.43 1.61 -18.48
CA ILE A 318 -13.18 1.87 -19.21
C ILE A 318 -13.42 1.61 -20.70
N PRO A 319 -13.41 2.64 -21.56
CA PRO A 319 -13.54 2.44 -22.99
C PRO A 319 -12.37 1.56 -23.45
N ARG A 320 -12.66 0.42 -24.08
CA ARG A 320 -11.66 -0.33 -24.85
C ARG A 320 -11.31 0.45 -26.12
N SER A 321 -10.83 1.68 -26.01
CA SER A 321 -10.42 2.42 -27.20
C SER A 321 -9.07 1.87 -27.65
N GLN A 322 -9.05 1.30 -28.84
CA GLN A 322 -7.84 0.85 -29.54
C GLN A 322 -6.82 1.99 -29.78
N SER A 323 -7.12 3.22 -29.35
CA SER A 323 -6.32 4.43 -29.56
C SER A 323 -5.17 4.62 -28.56
N GLU A 324 -5.24 4.07 -27.35
CA GLU A 324 -4.16 4.24 -26.36
C GLU A 324 -2.98 3.30 -26.61
N SER A 325 -3.26 2.09 -27.10
CA SER A 325 -2.23 1.14 -27.54
C SER A 325 -1.45 1.64 -28.78
N ALA A 326 -2.09 2.51 -29.59
CA ALA A 326 -1.41 3.17 -30.71
C ALA A 326 -0.45 4.28 -30.23
N ARG A 327 -0.84 5.09 -29.21
CA ARG A 327 0.03 6.14 -28.67
C ARG A 327 1.23 5.59 -27.90
N ALA A 328 1.10 4.47 -27.19
CA ALA A 328 2.23 3.83 -26.51
C ALA A 328 3.27 3.25 -27.50
N LYS A 329 2.86 2.87 -28.72
CA LYS A 329 3.78 2.45 -29.78
C LYS A 329 4.48 3.62 -30.47
N THR A 330 3.86 4.78 -30.56
CA THR A 330 4.45 5.95 -31.23
C THR A 330 5.51 6.68 -30.38
N VAL A 331 5.49 6.52 -29.04
CA VAL A 331 6.46 7.21 -28.16
C VAL A 331 7.80 6.46 -28.02
N LEU A 332 7.87 5.19 -28.45
CA LEU A 332 9.10 4.38 -28.41
C LEU A 332 9.78 4.19 -29.78
N SER A 333 9.23 4.76 -30.85
CA SER A 333 9.86 4.78 -32.16
C SER A 333 9.95 6.21 -32.67
N GLU A 334 11.19 6.69 -32.83
CA GLU A 334 11.57 7.91 -33.54
C GLU A 334 11.50 9.20 -32.71
N GLY A 335 12.61 9.50 -32.03
CA GLY A 335 12.98 10.87 -31.74
C GLY A 335 13.24 11.60 -33.06
N GLU A 336 12.21 12.24 -33.61
CA GLU A 336 12.34 13.17 -34.72
C GLU A 336 13.17 14.38 -34.26
N VAL A 337 14.43 14.41 -34.69
CA VAL A 337 15.26 15.62 -34.60
C VAL A 337 14.74 16.61 -35.64
N PRO A 338 14.33 17.84 -35.25
CA PRO A 338 13.76 18.81 -36.18
C PRO A 338 14.70 19.08 -37.37
N GLU A 339 14.15 19.06 -38.58
CA GLU A 339 14.86 19.47 -39.79
C GLU A 339 15.27 20.94 -39.67
N GLY A 340 16.56 21.18 -39.46
CA GLY A 340 17.13 22.53 -39.31
C GLY A 340 18.37 22.61 -38.43
N THR A 341 18.67 21.60 -37.61
CA THR A 341 19.87 21.60 -36.75
C THR A 341 21.14 21.32 -37.54
N SER A 342 22.17 22.12 -37.27
CA SER A 342 23.48 22.02 -37.93
C SER A 342 24.16 20.68 -37.60
N ARG A 343 25.05 20.22 -38.49
CA ARG A 343 25.75 18.93 -38.32
C ARG A 343 26.61 18.88 -37.06
N GLU A 344 27.06 20.03 -36.56
CA GLU A 344 27.85 20.16 -35.34
C GLU A 344 26.98 20.02 -34.07
N GLU A 345 25.75 20.55 -34.08
CA GLU A 345 24.80 20.37 -32.97
C GLU A 345 24.33 18.91 -32.82
N LYS A 346 24.16 18.20 -33.95
CA LYS A 346 23.77 16.78 -33.93
C LYS A 346 24.87 15.88 -33.33
N LEU A 347 26.14 16.23 -33.54
CA LEU A 347 27.27 15.51 -32.93
C LEU A 347 27.39 15.80 -31.44
N PHE A 348 27.16 17.06 -31.03
CA PHE A 348 27.20 17.45 -29.62
C PHE A 348 26.10 16.76 -28.79
N VAL A 349 24.86 16.71 -29.29
CA VAL A 349 23.74 16.03 -28.59
C VAL A 349 23.95 14.51 -28.50
N ALA A 350 24.54 13.90 -29.53
CA ALA A 350 24.86 12.46 -29.52
C ALA A 350 25.99 12.12 -28.55
N GLU A 351 26.93 13.03 -28.31
CA GLU A 351 28.05 12.84 -27.38
C GLU A 351 27.62 13.06 -25.92
N VAL A 352 26.78 14.06 -25.65
CA VAL A 352 26.18 14.31 -24.31
C VAL A 352 25.23 13.19 -23.88
N SER A 353 24.46 12.62 -24.82
CA SER A 353 23.57 11.47 -24.53
C SER A 353 24.33 10.18 -24.21
N ARG A 354 25.62 10.07 -24.59
CA ARG A 354 26.47 8.91 -24.28
C ARG A 354 27.27 9.08 -22.98
N SER A 355 27.53 10.31 -22.53
CA SER A 355 28.31 10.56 -21.32
C SER A 355 27.49 10.52 -20.03
N GLY A 356 26.15 10.61 -20.10
CA GLY A 356 25.26 10.53 -18.95
C GLY A 356 25.36 11.71 -17.98
N ASP A 357 25.93 12.84 -18.43
CA ASP A 357 26.18 14.01 -17.60
C ASP A 357 25.07 15.08 -17.81
N GLU A 358 24.01 14.99 -16.99
CA GLU A 358 22.81 15.86 -17.08
C GLU A 358 23.10 17.35 -16.75
N GLY A 359 24.30 17.69 -16.27
CA GLY A 359 24.68 19.06 -15.92
C GLY A 359 24.87 20.00 -17.13
N ALA A 360 25.17 19.47 -18.32
CA ALA A 360 25.47 20.28 -19.50
C ALA A 360 24.21 20.80 -20.24
N LEU A 361 23.05 20.18 -20.03
CA LEU A 361 21.80 20.53 -20.71
C LEU A 361 21.13 21.83 -20.20
N ARG A 362 21.66 22.45 -19.14
CA ARG A 362 21.09 23.67 -18.53
C ARG A 362 21.73 25.00 -18.97
N GLN A 363 22.70 25.01 -19.88
CA GLN A 363 23.35 26.26 -20.34
C GLN A 363 23.04 26.64 -21.80
N VAL A 364 22.12 25.95 -22.47
CA VAL A 364 21.71 26.26 -23.86
C VAL A 364 20.19 26.52 -23.97
N GLN A 365 19.60 27.08 -22.92
CA GLN A 365 18.26 27.69 -22.97
C GLN A 365 18.34 29.19 -22.78
#